data_AF-A0A381QJS8-F1
#
_entry.id   AF-A0A381QJS8-F1
#
_cell.length_a   1.000
_cell.length_b   1.000
_cell.length_c   1.000
_cell.angle_alpha   90.00
_cell.angle_beta   90.00
_cell.angle_gamma   90.00
#
_symmetry.space_group_name_H-M   'P 1'
#
loop_
_entity.id
_entity.type
_entity.pdbx_description
1 polymer ?
#
loop_
_entity_poly.entity_id
_entity_poly.type
_entity_poly.pdbx_seq_one_letter_code
_entity_poly.pdbx_strand_id
1 'polypeptide(L)'
;MFVPEHLRDINLENYSRIAVAFSGGLDSSVLLHSLVSIPEFKEKVFAIHVNHGLSPNSKSWIKHCEKFCSGLRVNFIPLTIELENSKTNENILRQARYEAFFSCLKKGDVLCTAHHQDDHIETILFRILRGTGIKGLAGIEKYSQMKGIDLIRPLISYSKKDLLDYANKFEVNWIEDESNEDLSISRN
;
A
#
# COMPACT_ATOMS: atom_id res chain seq x y z
N MET A 1 -5.34 18.87 2.52
CA MET A 1 -4.02 18.84 1.87
C MET A 1 -3.09 17.97 2.68
N PHE A 2 -2.54 16.93 2.06
CA PHE A 2 -1.54 16.05 2.65
C PHE A 2 -0.15 16.71 2.62
N VAL A 3 0.57 16.65 3.74
CA VAL A 3 2.00 17.01 3.81
C VAL A 3 2.76 15.93 4.60
N PRO A 4 4.02 15.62 4.25
CA PRO A 4 4.78 14.54 4.89
C PRO A 4 4.96 14.73 6.39
N GLU A 5 5.04 15.98 6.87
CA GLU A 5 5.26 16.30 8.28
C GLU A 5 4.20 15.67 9.20
N HIS A 6 2.96 15.50 8.71
CA HIS A 6 1.88 14.85 9.46
C HIS A 6 2.14 13.36 9.74
N LEU A 7 3.08 12.74 9.04
CA LEU A 7 3.46 11.35 9.29
C LEU A 7 4.30 11.18 10.56
N ARG A 8 4.85 12.28 11.11
CA ARG A 8 5.59 12.23 12.40
C ARG A 8 4.69 11.83 13.57
N ASP A 9 3.39 12.16 13.52
CA ASP A 9 2.42 11.82 14.57
C ASP A 9 2.16 10.30 14.70
N ILE A 10 2.65 9.51 13.76
CA ILE A 10 2.51 8.05 13.72
C ILE A 10 3.63 7.37 14.53
N ASN A 11 4.68 8.09 14.88
CA ASN A 11 5.85 7.62 15.65
C ASN A 11 6.55 6.40 15.03
N LEU A 12 6.72 6.39 13.69
CA LEU A 12 7.34 5.29 12.95
C LEU A 12 8.83 5.10 13.29
N GLU A 13 9.48 6.10 13.87
CA GLU A 13 10.86 6.04 14.33
C GLU A 13 11.08 5.01 15.45
N ASN A 14 10.03 4.55 16.13
CA ASN A 14 10.12 3.51 17.15
C ASN A 14 10.32 2.09 16.58
N TYR A 15 10.07 1.90 15.28
CA TYR A 15 10.28 0.62 14.62
C TYR A 15 11.72 0.46 14.12
N SER A 16 12.17 -0.79 14.03
CA SER A 16 13.50 -1.13 13.51
C SER A 16 13.60 -0.86 12.01
N ARG A 17 12.58 -1.28 11.25
CA ARG A 17 12.47 -1.06 9.81
C ARG A 17 11.02 -0.77 9.44
N ILE A 18 10.84 0.03 8.39
CA ILE A 18 9.53 0.47 7.89
C ILE A 18 9.36 -0.12 6.49
N ALA A 19 8.53 -1.16 6.38
CA ALA A 19 8.22 -1.77 5.10
C ALA A 19 7.05 -1.05 4.44
N VAL A 20 7.18 -0.66 3.17
CA VAL A 20 6.08 -0.13 2.37
C VAL A 20 5.59 -1.20 1.41
N ALA A 21 4.30 -1.55 1.49
CA ALA A 21 3.63 -2.35 0.48
C ALA A 21 3.51 -1.54 -0.81
N PHE A 22 4.42 -1.77 -1.76
CA PHE A 22 4.65 -0.90 -2.90
C PHE A 22 4.16 -1.56 -4.20
N SER A 23 3.04 -1.08 -4.74
CA SER A 23 2.49 -1.56 -6.02
C SER A 23 3.06 -0.84 -7.23
N GLY A 24 3.57 0.39 -7.05
CA GLY A 24 3.98 1.29 -8.13
C GLY A 24 2.86 2.23 -8.60
N GLY A 25 1.63 2.04 -8.11
CA GLY A 25 0.52 2.98 -8.35
C GLY A 25 0.64 4.26 -7.52
N LEU A 26 -0.25 5.23 -7.78
CA LEU A 26 -0.27 6.57 -7.17
C LEU A 26 -0.09 6.51 -5.64
N ASP A 27 -0.98 5.82 -4.94
CA ASP A 27 -1.06 5.90 -3.47
C ASP A 27 0.20 5.33 -2.82
N SER A 28 0.69 4.20 -3.33
CA SER A 28 1.90 3.55 -2.83
C SER A 28 3.16 4.35 -3.13
N SER A 29 3.20 5.07 -4.25
CA SER A 29 4.31 5.96 -4.64
C SER A 29 4.32 7.20 -3.76
N VAL A 30 3.17 7.79 -3.48
CA VAL A 30 3.01 8.92 -2.55
C VAL A 30 3.40 8.51 -1.12
N LEU A 31 2.95 7.35 -0.65
CA LEU A 31 3.34 6.82 0.65
C LEU A 31 4.86 6.63 0.75
N LEU A 32 5.47 5.97 -0.23
CA LEU A 32 6.91 5.71 -0.23
C LEU A 32 7.71 7.01 -0.28
N HIS A 33 7.36 7.91 -1.20
CA HIS A 33 8.04 9.19 -1.36
C HIS A 33 7.92 10.06 -0.10
N SER A 34 6.73 10.15 0.49
CA SER A 34 6.51 10.94 1.70
C SER A 34 7.28 10.40 2.91
N LEU A 35 7.32 9.09 3.13
CA LEU A 35 8.13 8.50 4.21
C LEU A 35 9.63 8.75 4.02
N VAL A 36 10.15 8.62 2.79
CA VAL A 36 11.57 8.86 2.48
C VAL A 36 11.96 10.34 2.61
N SER A 37 11.01 11.25 2.41
CA SER A 37 11.24 12.69 2.57
C SER A 37 11.51 13.12 4.02
N ILE A 38 11.22 12.24 4.99
CA ILE A 38 11.42 12.48 6.43
C ILE A 38 12.76 11.84 6.83
N PRO A 39 13.79 12.63 7.18
CA PRO A 39 15.14 12.11 7.48
C PRO A 39 15.17 11.02 8.55
N GLU A 40 14.30 11.13 9.56
CA GLU A 40 14.19 10.21 10.69
C GLU A 40 13.75 8.80 10.25
N PHE A 41 13.01 8.71 9.14
CA PHE A 41 12.47 7.45 8.62
C PHE A 41 13.31 6.89 7.48
N LYS A 42 13.93 7.76 6.68
CA LYS A 42 14.58 7.43 5.41
C LYS A 42 15.44 6.16 5.44
N GLU A 43 16.38 6.07 6.37
CA GLU A 43 17.32 4.94 6.46
C GLU A 43 16.66 3.63 6.93
N LYS A 44 15.44 3.70 7.47
CA LYS A 44 14.65 2.56 7.93
C LYS A 44 13.67 2.05 6.87
N VAL A 45 13.39 2.85 5.84
CA VAL A 45 12.37 2.55 4.83
C VAL A 45 12.88 1.57 3.79
N PHE A 46 12.08 0.57 3.49
CA PHE A 46 12.29 -0.33 2.35
C PHE A 46 10.94 -0.67 1.70
N ALA A 47 10.97 -0.97 0.40
CA ALA A 47 9.77 -1.24 -0.39
C ALA A 47 9.67 -2.74 -0.70
N ILE A 48 8.47 -3.31 -0.55
CA ILE A 48 8.17 -4.69 -0.95
C ILE A 48 7.12 -4.63 -2.05
N HIS A 49 7.44 -5.16 -3.22
CA HIS A 49 6.51 -5.31 -4.33
C HIS A 49 6.14 -6.78 -4.48
N VAL A 50 4.84 -7.05 -4.64
CA VAL A 50 4.32 -8.39 -4.86
C VAL A 50 3.70 -8.46 -6.24
N ASN A 51 4.32 -9.24 -7.12
CA ASN A 51 3.81 -9.55 -8.44
C ASN A 51 3.01 -10.85 -8.38
N HIS A 52 1.76 -10.80 -8.83
CA HIS A 52 0.87 -11.96 -8.92
C HIS A 52 0.99 -12.72 -10.25
N GLY A 53 1.79 -12.23 -11.20
CA GLY A 53 1.99 -12.87 -12.51
C GLY A 53 0.78 -12.83 -13.45
N LEU A 54 -0.33 -12.22 -13.03
CA LEU A 54 -1.58 -12.18 -13.79
C LEU A 54 -1.58 -11.16 -14.94
N SER A 55 -0.79 -10.09 -14.82
CA SER A 55 -0.74 -9.01 -15.82
C SER A 55 0.35 -9.26 -16.86
N PRO A 56 0.06 -9.06 -18.17
CA PRO A 56 1.09 -9.08 -19.21
C PRO A 56 2.14 -7.96 -19.01
N ASN A 57 1.77 -6.88 -18.31
CA ASN A 57 2.63 -5.74 -18.02
C ASN A 57 3.50 -5.92 -16.76
N SER A 58 3.37 -7.03 -16.04
CA SER A 58 4.07 -7.31 -14.77
C SER A 58 5.58 -7.04 -14.81
N LYS A 59 6.26 -7.44 -15.89
CA LYS A 59 7.71 -7.19 -16.06
C LYS A 59 8.05 -5.69 -16.18
N SER A 60 7.20 -4.92 -16.85
CA SER A 60 7.39 -3.47 -17.00
C SER A 60 7.17 -2.76 -15.66
N TRP A 61 6.14 -3.18 -14.92
CA TRP A 61 5.82 -2.62 -13.61
C TRP A 61 6.92 -2.87 -12.57
N ILE A 62 7.49 -4.07 -12.52
CA ILE A 62 8.63 -4.36 -11.64
C ILE A 62 9.80 -3.42 -11.96
N LYS A 63 10.13 -3.23 -13.25
CA LYS A 63 11.21 -2.32 -13.66
C LYS A 63 10.93 -0.86 -13.28
N HIS A 64 9.68 -0.41 -13.43
CA HIS A 64 9.28 0.92 -12.98
C HIS A 64 9.50 1.05 -11.47
N CYS A 65 8.99 0.10 -10.67
CA CYS A 65 9.12 0.10 -9.21
C CYS A 65 10.59 0.08 -8.76
N GLU A 66 11.42 -0.74 -9.40
CA GLU A 66 12.85 -0.82 -9.13
C GLU A 66 13.56 0.52 -9.43
N LYS A 67 13.25 1.14 -10.59
CA LYS A 67 13.78 2.45 -10.96
C LYS A 67 13.34 3.55 -9.98
N PHE A 68 12.07 3.53 -9.57
CA PHE A 68 11.52 4.47 -8.59
C PHE A 68 12.25 4.37 -7.26
N CYS A 69 12.40 3.16 -6.71
CA CYS A 69 13.10 2.94 -5.44
C CYS A 69 14.58 3.31 -5.53
N SER A 70 15.24 2.99 -6.65
CA SER A 70 16.64 3.37 -6.90
C SER A 70 16.83 4.89 -6.91
N GLY A 71 15.93 5.64 -7.55
CA GLY A 71 15.94 7.11 -7.54
C GLY A 71 15.83 7.70 -6.13
N LEU A 72 15.11 7.02 -5.24
CA LEU A 72 14.95 7.40 -3.83
C LEU A 72 16.03 6.82 -2.89
N ARG A 73 16.93 5.97 -3.41
CA ARG A 73 17.91 5.18 -2.64
C ARG A 73 17.26 4.28 -1.57
N VAL A 74 16.14 3.68 -1.92
CA VAL A 74 15.38 2.76 -1.07
C VAL A 74 15.68 1.32 -1.47
N ASN A 75 15.88 0.44 -0.49
CA ASN A 75 15.99 -0.99 -0.76
C ASN A 75 14.66 -1.55 -1.29
N PHE A 76 14.70 -2.22 -2.44
CA PHE A 76 13.54 -2.76 -3.12
C PHE A 76 13.55 -4.29 -3.10
N ILE A 77 12.47 -4.90 -2.64
CA ILE A 77 12.30 -6.36 -2.57
C ILE A 77 11.15 -6.76 -3.50
N PRO A 78 11.45 -7.25 -4.71
CA PRO A 78 10.44 -7.85 -5.58
C PRO A 78 10.16 -9.30 -5.14
N LEU A 79 8.88 -9.62 -4.96
CA LEU A 79 8.38 -10.97 -4.68
C LEU A 79 7.44 -11.38 -5.81
N THR A 80 7.49 -12.66 -6.18
CA THR A 80 6.54 -13.26 -7.12
C THR A 80 5.74 -14.32 -6.39
N ILE A 81 4.42 -14.29 -6.54
CA ILE A 81 3.53 -15.33 -6.03
C ILE A 81 2.96 -16.08 -7.22
N GLU A 82 3.12 -17.40 -7.21
CA GLU A 82 2.46 -18.29 -8.17
C GLU A 82 1.13 -18.74 -7.56
N LEU A 83 0.02 -18.44 -8.25
CA LEU A 83 -1.32 -18.90 -7.86
C LEU A 83 -1.88 -19.79 -8.95
N GLU A 84 -2.53 -20.87 -8.56
CA GLU A 84 -3.22 -21.75 -9.52
C GLU A 84 -4.47 -21.05 -10.07
N ASN A 85 -4.47 -20.79 -11.38
CA ASN A 85 -5.45 -19.95 -12.11
C ASN A 85 -6.93 -20.34 -11.96
N SER A 86 -7.26 -21.54 -11.49
CA SER A 86 -8.64 -22.06 -11.63
C SER A 86 -9.65 -21.52 -10.61
N LYS A 87 -9.21 -20.90 -9.50
CA LYS A 87 -10.12 -20.42 -8.42
C LYS A 87 -9.62 -19.19 -7.67
N THR A 88 -8.78 -18.35 -8.27
CA THR A 88 -8.24 -17.18 -7.60
C THR A 88 -9.30 -16.09 -7.48
N ASN A 89 -9.74 -15.79 -6.26
CA ASN A 89 -10.57 -14.62 -5.96
C ASN A 89 -9.74 -13.54 -5.24
N GLU A 90 -10.28 -12.33 -5.14
CA GLU A 90 -9.60 -11.17 -4.52
C GLU A 90 -9.14 -11.47 -3.09
N ASN A 91 -9.91 -12.25 -2.32
CA ASN A 91 -9.53 -12.61 -0.95
C ASN A 91 -8.30 -13.51 -0.89
N ILE A 92 -8.20 -14.49 -1.79
CA ILE A 92 -7.03 -15.38 -1.90
C ILE A 92 -5.79 -14.57 -2.32
N LEU A 93 -5.93 -13.69 -3.31
CA LEU A 93 -4.84 -12.78 -3.74
C LEU A 93 -4.37 -11.91 -2.59
N ARG A 94 -5.32 -11.31 -1.87
CA ARG A 94 -5.03 -10.46 -0.71
C ARG A 94 -4.31 -11.24 0.38
N GLN A 95 -4.76 -12.45 0.69
CA GLN A 95 -4.12 -13.29 1.71
C GLN A 95 -2.70 -13.67 1.30
N ALA A 96 -2.50 -14.17 0.07
CA ALA A 96 -1.19 -14.54 -0.44
C ALA A 96 -0.23 -13.34 -0.44
N ARG A 97 -0.74 -12.14 -0.80
CA ARG A 97 0.03 -10.89 -0.74
C ARG A 97 0.52 -10.57 0.66
N TYR A 98 -0.35 -10.66 1.66
CA TYR A 98 0.04 -10.45 3.06
C TYR A 98 1.04 -11.51 3.53
N GLU A 99 0.87 -12.77 3.15
CA GLU A 99 1.83 -13.83 3.48
C GLU A 99 3.22 -13.55 2.89
N ALA A 100 3.27 -13.11 1.63
CA ALA A 100 4.51 -12.69 0.98
C ALA A 100 5.15 -11.50 1.71
N PHE A 101 4.38 -10.47 2.09
CA PHE A 101 4.92 -9.38 2.90
C PHE A 101 5.53 -9.87 4.20
N PHE A 102 4.79 -10.68 4.99
CA PHE A 102 5.27 -11.15 6.28
C PHE A 102 6.52 -12.04 6.19
N SER A 103 6.74 -12.73 5.07
CA SER A 103 7.97 -13.52 4.85
C SER A 103 9.25 -12.67 4.88
N CYS A 104 9.14 -11.35 4.62
CA CYS A 104 10.26 -10.41 4.61
C CYS A 104 10.41 -9.62 5.93
N LEU A 105 9.43 -9.73 6.83
CA LEU A 105 9.35 -8.93 8.05
C LEU A 105 9.84 -9.72 9.26
N LYS A 106 10.40 -9.00 10.23
CA LYS A 106 10.92 -9.51 11.50
C LYS A 106 10.23 -8.80 12.66
N LYS A 107 10.37 -9.35 13.86
CA LYS A 107 9.89 -8.71 15.09
C LYS A 107 10.49 -7.31 15.22
N GLY A 108 9.64 -6.31 15.45
CA GLY A 108 10.02 -4.90 15.56
C GLY A 108 10.00 -4.13 14.23
N ASP A 109 9.71 -4.80 13.11
CA ASP A 109 9.36 -4.11 11.86
C ASP A 109 7.88 -3.72 11.84
N VAL A 110 7.55 -2.76 10.97
CA VAL A 110 6.17 -2.35 10.68
C VAL A 110 5.88 -2.44 9.19
N LEU A 111 4.65 -2.84 8.85
CA LEU A 111 4.14 -2.80 7.47
C LEU A 111 3.22 -1.59 7.27
N CYS A 112 3.61 -0.67 6.41
CA CYS A 112 2.81 0.45 5.96
C CYS A 112 2.10 0.11 4.64
N THR A 113 0.79 0.36 4.58
CA THR A 113 0.00 0.23 3.34
C THR A 113 -0.63 1.57 2.98
N ALA A 114 -0.81 1.83 1.70
CA ALA A 114 -1.24 3.13 1.18
C ALA A 114 -2.76 3.33 1.16
N HIS A 115 -3.50 2.64 2.04
CA HIS A 115 -4.94 2.84 2.10
C HIS A 115 -5.26 4.28 2.51
N HIS A 116 -6.19 4.90 1.80
CA HIS A 116 -6.61 6.29 1.95
C HIS A 116 -8.08 6.41 2.33
N GLN A 117 -8.56 7.66 2.48
CA GLN A 117 -9.92 7.95 2.94
C GLN A 117 -10.98 7.33 2.02
N ASP A 118 -10.79 7.40 0.70
CA ASP A 118 -11.79 6.85 -0.22
C ASP A 118 -11.90 5.31 -0.11
N ASP A 119 -10.78 4.57 0.08
CA ASP A 119 -10.82 3.12 0.38
C ASP A 119 -11.62 2.81 1.65
N HIS A 120 -11.48 3.68 2.66
CA HIS A 120 -12.19 3.55 3.92
C HIS A 120 -13.69 3.72 3.71
N ILE A 121 -14.10 4.72 2.93
CA ILE A 121 -15.50 4.99 2.59
C ILE A 121 -16.08 3.84 1.76
N GLU A 122 -15.36 3.39 0.73
CA GLU A 122 -15.77 2.26 -0.12
C GLU A 122 -15.98 0.99 0.73
N THR A 123 -15.05 0.71 1.65
CA THR A 123 -15.15 -0.44 2.56
C THR A 123 -16.40 -0.34 3.45
N ILE A 124 -16.71 0.85 3.98
CA ILE A 124 -17.92 1.06 4.79
C ILE A 124 -19.18 0.86 3.93
N LEU A 125 -19.24 1.47 2.75
CA LEU A 125 -20.38 1.38 1.84
C LEU A 125 -20.64 -0.07 1.41
N PHE A 126 -19.59 -0.80 1.04
CA PHE A 126 -19.69 -2.21 0.69
C PHE A 126 -20.25 -3.06 1.83
N ARG A 127 -19.84 -2.80 3.07
CA ARG A 127 -20.35 -3.51 4.25
C ARG A 127 -21.82 -3.16 4.53
N ILE A 128 -22.22 -1.90 4.38
CA ILE A 128 -23.62 -1.47 4.45
C ILE A 128 -24.47 -2.23 3.43
N LEU A 129 -24.05 -2.26 2.16
CA LEU A 129 -24.77 -2.94 1.08
C LEU A 129 -24.91 -4.44 1.30
N ARG A 130 -23.97 -5.08 2.01
CA ARG A 130 -24.05 -6.50 2.42
C ARG A 130 -24.91 -6.76 3.67
N GLY A 131 -25.54 -5.73 4.24
CA GLY A 131 -26.45 -5.90 5.38
C GLY A 131 -25.74 -6.17 6.71
N THR A 132 -24.48 -5.77 6.86
CA THR A 132 -23.79 -5.91 8.16
C THR A 132 -24.41 -4.93 9.17
N GLY A 133 -24.79 -5.41 10.36
CA GLY A 133 -25.32 -4.54 11.43
C GLY A 133 -24.31 -3.48 11.90
N ILE A 134 -24.68 -2.62 12.87
CA ILE A 134 -23.88 -1.47 13.33
C ILE A 134 -22.41 -1.82 13.70
N LYS A 135 -22.15 -3.03 14.22
CA LYS A 135 -20.79 -3.52 14.52
C LYS A 135 -19.94 -3.81 13.26
N GLY A 136 -20.57 -4.03 12.12
CA GLY A 136 -19.92 -4.22 10.81
C GLY A 136 -19.62 -2.92 10.07
N LEU A 137 -20.05 -1.76 10.58
CA LEU A 137 -19.73 -0.44 10.02
C LEU A 137 -18.30 0.03 10.32
N ALA A 138 -17.51 -0.77 11.04
CA ALA A 138 -16.09 -0.48 11.18
C ALA A 138 -15.47 -0.36 9.78
N GLY A 139 -14.81 0.76 9.49
CA GLY A 139 -14.08 0.91 8.24
C GLY A 139 -12.71 0.22 8.34
N ILE A 140 -11.76 0.75 7.59
CA ILE A 140 -10.36 0.34 7.67
C ILE A 140 -9.70 1.02 8.88
N GLU A 141 -9.17 0.25 9.82
CA GLU A 141 -8.48 0.78 11.00
C GLU A 141 -7.12 1.39 10.64
N LYS A 142 -6.76 2.54 11.24
CA LYS A 142 -5.44 3.17 11.00
C LYS A 142 -4.29 2.31 11.49
N TYR A 143 -4.46 1.69 12.66
CA TYR A 143 -3.50 0.81 13.32
C TYR A 143 -4.16 -0.55 13.53
N SER A 144 -3.45 -1.61 13.17
CA SER A 144 -3.90 -3.00 13.34
C SER A 144 -2.69 -3.90 13.51
N GLN A 145 -2.90 -5.14 13.91
CA GLN A 145 -1.82 -6.12 14.03
C GLN A 145 -2.20 -7.42 13.32
N MET A 146 -1.23 -8.04 12.65
CA MET A 146 -1.41 -9.33 11.99
C MET A 146 -0.13 -10.16 12.12
N LYS A 147 -0.26 -11.41 12.58
CA LYS A 147 0.87 -12.32 12.85
C LYS A 147 1.97 -11.69 13.74
N GLY A 148 1.59 -10.82 14.68
CA GLY A 148 2.52 -10.12 15.58
C GLY A 148 3.33 -9.00 14.93
N ILE A 149 2.98 -8.60 13.71
CA ILE A 149 3.54 -7.44 13.00
C ILE A 149 2.49 -6.33 12.98
N ASP A 150 2.92 -5.11 13.27
CA ASP A 150 2.05 -3.95 13.22
C ASP A 150 1.82 -3.52 11.78
N LEU A 151 0.57 -3.22 11.47
CA LEU A 151 0.11 -2.74 10.17
C LEU A 151 -0.45 -1.33 10.36
N ILE A 152 0.15 -0.38 9.66
CA ILE A 152 -0.20 1.03 9.73
C ILE A 152 -0.66 1.51 8.35
N ARG A 153 -1.65 2.40 8.36
CA ARG A 153 -2.20 3.04 7.15
C ARG A 153 -2.03 4.55 7.28
N PRO A 154 -0.83 5.08 7.00
CA PRO A 154 -0.53 6.48 7.26
C PRO A 154 -1.45 7.46 6.51
N LEU A 155 -1.92 7.04 5.34
CA LEU A 155 -2.70 7.88 4.43
C LEU A 155 -4.22 7.84 4.68
N ILE A 156 -4.70 7.05 5.65
CA ILE A 156 -6.14 6.72 5.79
C ILE A 156 -7.05 7.93 6.03
N SER A 157 -6.50 9.05 6.49
CA SER A 157 -7.23 10.29 6.76
C SER A 157 -7.19 11.29 5.60
N TYR A 158 -6.57 10.94 4.47
CA TYR A 158 -6.41 11.82 3.31
C TYR A 158 -7.15 11.26 2.10
N SER A 159 -7.71 12.14 1.28
CA SER A 159 -8.42 11.75 0.07
C SER A 159 -7.44 11.39 -1.06
N LYS A 160 -7.90 10.63 -2.06
CA LYS A 160 -7.13 10.38 -3.29
C LYS A 160 -6.75 11.68 -4.00
N LYS A 161 -7.60 12.71 -3.91
CA LYS A 161 -7.29 14.06 -4.39
C LYS A 161 -6.07 14.65 -3.68
N ASP A 162 -5.99 14.55 -2.35
CA ASP A 162 -4.82 15.03 -1.61
C ASP A 162 -3.52 14.32 -2.05
N LEU A 163 -3.61 13.02 -2.36
CA LEU A 163 -2.48 12.23 -2.85
C LEU A 163 -2.07 12.64 -4.27
N LEU A 164 -3.04 12.90 -5.15
CA LEU A 164 -2.80 13.40 -6.50
C LEU A 164 -2.16 14.80 -6.47
N ASP A 165 -2.68 15.71 -5.65
CA ASP A 165 -2.12 17.05 -5.46
C ASP A 165 -0.67 16.98 -4.96
N TYR A 166 -0.37 16.05 -4.04
CA TYR A 166 0.99 15.79 -3.59
C TYR A 166 1.88 15.26 -4.72
N ALA A 167 1.42 14.25 -5.45
CA ALA A 167 2.20 13.63 -6.51
C ALA A 167 2.56 14.64 -7.61
N ASN A 168 1.61 15.49 -8.00
CA ASN A 168 1.84 16.58 -8.96
C ASN A 168 2.82 17.63 -8.42
N LYS A 169 2.67 18.03 -7.15
CA LYS A 169 3.54 19.04 -6.53
C LYS A 169 5.00 18.61 -6.44
N PHE A 170 5.24 17.33 -6.17
CA PHE A 170 6.58 16.77 -6.00
C PHE A 170 7.08 15.96 -7.20
N GLU A 171 6.36 16.03 -8.33
CA GLU A 171 6.68 15.30 -9.58
C GLU A 171 6.92 13.80 -9.35
N VAL A 172 6.13 13.21 -8.46
CA VAL A 172 6.17 11.78 -8.17
C VAL A 172 5.60 11.06 -9.38
N ASN A 173 6.38 10.17 -9.99
CA ASN A 173 5.91 9.35 -11.11
C ASN A 173 5.28 8.05 -10.58
N TRP A 174 4.20 7.60 -11.19
CA TRP A 174 3.54 6.33 -10.84
C TRP A 174 3.10 5.57 -12.11
N ILE A 175 2.72 4.32 -11.92
CA ILE A 175 2.09 3.48 -12.93
C ILE A 175 0.59 3.74 -12.91
N GLU A 176 0.02 4.14 -14.05
CA GLU A 176 -1.42 4.06 -14.26
C GLU A 176 -1.77 2.64 -14.67
N ASP A 177 -2.46 1.92 -13.78
CA ASP A 177 -2.92 0.56 -14.06
C ASP A 177 -4.24 0.62 -14.85
N GLU A 178 -4.26 -0.01 -16.02
CA GLU A 178 -5.44 -0.21 -16.88
C GLU A 178 -6.56 -0.97 -16.16
N SER A 179 -6.26 -1.70 -15.08
CA SER A 179 -7.27 -2.41 -14.27
C SER A 179 -8.23 -1.49 -13.50
N ASN A 180 -7.91 -0.20 -13.34
CA ASN A 180 -8.83 0.79 -12.76
C ASN A 180 -9.98 1.17 -13.71
N GLU A 181 -9.90 0.81 -15.00
CA GLU A 181 -11.00 1.00 -15.95
C GLU A 181 -11.97 -0.19 -15.99
N ASP A 182 -11.65 -1.30 -15.31
CA ASP A 182 -12.51 -2.48 -15.29
C ASP A 182 -13.59 -2.35 -14.21
N LEU A 183 -14.76 -1.85 -14.61
CA LEU A 183 -15.98 -1.73 -13.80
C LEU A 183 -16.58 -3.09 -13.38
N SER A 184 -16.02 -4.22 -13.84
CA SER A 184 -16.49 -5.56 -13.45
C SER A 184 -15.93 -6.03 -12.10
N ILE A 185 -14.87 -5.39 -11.60
CA ILE A 185 -14.35 -5.59 -10.25
C ILE A 185 -15.24 -4.77 -9.30
N SER A 186 -15.85 -5.42 -8.31
CA SER A 186 -16.85 -4.81 -7.41
C SER A 186 -16.33 -3.72 -6.46
N ARG A 187 -15.20 -3.10 -6.80
CA ARG A 187 -14.47 -2.08 -6.03
C ARG A 187 -14.09 -0.84 -6.88
N ASN A 188 -14.76 -0.63 -8.01
CA ASN A 188 -14.71 0.62 -8.77
C ASN A 188 -16.08 1.33 -8.72
#